data_AF-A0A7C1TXA2-F1
#
_entry.id   AF-A0A7C1TXA2-F1
#
_cell.length_a   1.000
_cell.length_b   1.000
_cell.length_c   1.000
_cell.angle_alpha   90.00
_cell.angle_beta   90.00
_cell.angle_gamma   90.00
#
_symmetry.space_group_name_H-M   'P 1'
#
loop_
_entity.id
_entity.type
_entity.pdbx_description
1 polymer ?
#
loop_
_entity_poly.entity_id
_entity_poly.type
_entity_poly.pdbx_seq_one_letter_code
_entity_poly.pdbx_strand_id
1 'polypeptide(L)' 'MMEADPHNIVFCPYIISIYTLPGEKNRVYLAYRRPLPVGSPASKKALRAVEKLLKGIVNDTMN' A
#
# COMPACT_ATOMS: atom_id res chain seq x y z
N MET A 1 1.89 -5.18 12.05
CA MET A 1 1.21 -3.90 12.37
C MET A 1 0.16 -4.05 13.47
N MET A 2 -0.69 -5.08 13.44
CA MET A 2 -1.75 -5.27 14.45
C MET A 2 -1.18 -5.60 15.83
N GLU A 3 -0.08 -6.35 15.87
CA GLU A 3 0.70 -6.58 17.09
C GLU A 3 1.18 -5.26 17.74
N ALA A 4 1.48 -4.23 16.94
CA ALA A 4 1.91 -2.93 17.44
C ALA A 4 0.73 -2.02 17.85
N ASP A 5 -0.44 -2.21 17.25
CA ASP A 5 -1.71 -1.58 17.59
C ASP A 5 -2.86 -2.30 16.84
N PRO A 6 -3.83 -2.92 17.53
CA PRO A 6 -4.92 -3.67 16.89
C PRO A 6 -5.81 -2.78 16.00
N HIS A 7 -5.93 -1.47 16.29
CA HIS A 7 -6.73 -0.54 15.48
C HIS A 7 -6.14 -0.33 14.08
N ASN A 8 -4.88 -0.70 13.87
CA ASN A 8 -4.28 -0.67 12.56
C ASN A 8 -5.07 -1.52 11.55
N ILE A 9 -5.90 -2.49 11.98
CA ILE A 9 -6.75 -3.31 11.11
C ILE A 9 -7.56 -2.50 10.09
N VAL A 10 -7.84 -1.22 10.36
CA VAL A 10 -8.47 -0.28 9.41
C VAL A 10 -7.71 -0.11 8.08
N PHE A 11 -6.41 -0.39 8.08
CA PHE A 11 -5.57 -0.36 6.87
C PHE A 11 -5.66 -1.65 6.05
N CYS A 12 -6.33 -2.69 6.57
CA CYS A 12 -6.63 -3.91 5.83
C CYS A 12 -8.01 -3.79 5.14
N PRO A 13 -8.18 -4.41 3.95
CA PRO A 13 -7.16 -5.12 3.18
C PRO A 13 -6.14 -4.17 2.53
N TYR A 14 -4.93 -4.67 2.29
CA TYR A 14 -3.92 -3.94 1.51
C TYR A 14 -4.20 -4.11 0.02
N ILE A 15 -4.86 -3.12 -0.58
CA ILE A 15 -5.37 -3.20 -1.96
C ILE A 15 -4.33 -2.64 -2.94
N ILE A 16 -4.10 -3.39 -4.03
CA ILE A 16 -3.47 -2.92 -5.26
C ILE A 16 -4.50 -3.06 -6.39
N SER A 17 -4.82 -1.96 -7.05
CA SER A 17 -5.72 -1.92 -8.20
C SER A 17 -4.92 -1.89 -9.50
N ILE A 18 -5.28 -2.77 -10.43
CA ILE A 18 -4.67 -2.86 -11.78
C ILE A 18 -5.78 -2.62 -12.79
N TYR A 19 -5.60 -1.64 -13.67
CA TYR A 19 -6.65 -1.26 -14.62
C TYR A 19 -6.10 -0.58 -15.88
N THR A 20 -6.95 -0.45 -16.89
CA THR A 20 -6.71 0.32 -18.12
C THR A 20 -7.80 1.39 -18.23
N LEU A 21 -7.51 2.49 -18.94
CA LEU A 21 -8.51 3.53 -19.20
C LEU A 21 -9.08 3.38 -20.62
N PRO A 22 -10.38 3.68 -20.83
CA PRO A 22 -10.94 3.72 -22.18
C PRO A 22 -10.14 4.65 -23.09
N GLY A 23 -9.77 4.16 -24.28
CA GLY A 23 -8.99 4.93 -25.26
C GLY A 23 -7.46 4.82 -25.11
N GLU A 24 -6.94 4.31 -23.99
CA GLU A 24 -5.50 4.16 -23.77
C GLU A 24 -5.02 2.74 -24.06
N LYS A 25 -4.86 2.44 -25.36
CA LYS A 25 -4.32 1.15 -25.80
C LYS A 25 -2.86 1.04 -25.36
N ASN A 26 -2.49 -0.10 -24.77
CA ASN A 26 -1.14 -0.44 -24.28
C ASN A 26 -0.68 0.30 -23.02
N ARG A 27 -1.57 0.89 -22.22
CA ARG A 27 -1.22 1.47 -20.93
C ARG A 27 -1.97 0.80 -19.78
N VAL A 28 -1.21 0.28 -18.82
CA VAL A 28 -1.72 -0.29 -17.58
C VAL A 28 -1.38 0.65 -16.43
N TYR A 29 -2.36 0.87 -15.56
CA TYR A 29 -2.23 1.64 -14.34
C TYR A 29 -2.19 0.71 -13.14
N LEU A 30 -1.30 1.01 -12.21
CA LEU A 30 -1.24 0.40 -10.89
C LEU A 30 -1.48 1.49 -9.83
N ALA A 31 -2.38 1.22 -8.90
CA ALA A 31 -2.66 2.12 -7.78
C ALA A 31 -2.69 1.33 -6.47
N TYR A 32 -2.19 1.91 -5.38
CA TYR A 32 -2.30 1.33 -4.04
C TYR A 32 -2.62 2.41 -3.01
N ARG A 33 -3.32 2.03 -1.96
CA ARG A 33 -3.60 2.95 -0.84
C ARG A 33 -2.42 2.96 0.11
N ARG A 34 -1.78 4.12 0.24
CA ARG A 34 -0.69 4.33 1.21
C ARG A 34 -1.23 4.33 2.64
N PRO A 35 -0.75 3.44 3.55
CA PRO A 35 -1.08 3.51 4.97
C PRO A 35 -0.53 4.79 5.59
N LEU A 36 -1.34 5.46 6.42
CA LEU A 36 -0.90 6.67 7.13
C LEU A 36 -0.13 6.27 8.40
N PRO A 37 1.06 6.81 8.69
CA PRO A 37 1.81 6.47 9.89
C PRO A 37 1.19 7.17 11.12
N VAL A 38 0.19 6.53 11.72
CA VAL A 38 -0.56 7.03 12.88
C VAL A 38 -0.29 6.20 14.16
N GLY A 39 -0.78 6.67 15.30
CA GLY A 39 -0.64 6.00 16.59
C GLY A 39 0.73 6.15 17.24
N SER A 40 1.12 5.14 18.02
CA SER A 40 2.39 5.08 18.76
C SER A 40 3.62 5.04 17.82
N PRO A 41 4.84 5.32 18.32
CA PRO A 41 6.06 5.16 17.51
C PRO A 41 6.22 3.74 16.92
N ALA A 42 5.83 2.71 17.67
CA ALA A 42 5.83 1.32 17.19
C ALA A 42 4.82 1.11 16.05
N SER A 43 3.61 1.66 16.19
CA SER A 43 2.57 1.61 15.15
C SER A 43 3.04 2.32 13.88
N LYS A 44 3.57 3.54 14.00
CA LYS A 44 4.15 4.31 12.89
C LYS A 44 5.25 3.53 12.17
N LYS A 45 6.17 2.89 12.91
CA LYS A 45 7.23 2.06 12.34
C LYS A 45 6.66 0.87 11.55
N ALA A 46 5.68 0.17 12.12
CA ALA A 46 5.03 -0.95 11.47
C ALA A 46 4.29 -0.53 10.19
N LEU A 47 3.56 0.58 10.23
CA LEU A 47 2.82 1.11 9.07
C LEU A 47 3.75 1.56 7.94
N ARG A 48 4.91 2.17 8.26
CA ARG A 48 5.94 2.49 7.26
C ARG A 48 6.56 1.25 6.63
N ALA A 49 6.72 0.15 7.38
CA ALA A 49 7.21 -1.10 6.82
C ALA A 49 6.21 -1.70 5.82
N VAL A 50 4.92 -1.65 6.12
CA VAL A 50 3.85 -2.05 5.17
C VAL A 50 3.85 -1.15 3.94
N GLU A 51 3.96 0.18 4.10
CA GLU A 51 4.08 1.09 2.96
C GLU A 51 5.28 0.72 2.07
N LYS A 52 6.45 0.46 2.67
CA LYS A 52 7.66 0.09 1.93
C LYS A 52 7.44 -1.20 1.14
N LEU A 53 6.75 -2.20 1.72
CA LEU A 53 6.39 -3.43 1.03
C LEU A 53 5.49 -3.17 -0.18
N LEU A 54 4.39 -2.43 -0.01
CA LEU A 54 3.45 -2.14 -1.10
C LEU A 54 4.10 -1.35 -2.24
N LYS A 55 4.92 -0.35 -1.88
CA LYS A 55 5.71 0.41 -2.86
C LYS A 55 6.73 -0.48 -3.58
N GLY A 56 7.37 -1.41 -2.86
CA GLY A 56 8.29 -2.39 -3.45
C GLY A 56 7.62 -3.22 -4.53
N ILE A 57 6.46 -3.81 -4.23
CA ILE A 57 5.68 -4.61 -5.19
C ILE A 57 5.36 -3.82 -6.46
N VAL A 58 4.90 -2.57 -6.32
CA VAL A 58 4.57 -1.71 -7.48
C VAL A 58 5.83 -1.32 -8.26
N ASN A 59 6.94 -1.06 -7.59
CA ASN A 59 8.19 -0.71 -8.26
C ASN A 59 8.79 -1.90 -9.02
N ASP A 60 8.62 -3.13 -8.51
CA ASP A 60 9.14 -4.34 -9.16
C ASP A 60 8.51 -4.58 -10.54
N THR A 61 7.27 -4.09 -10.78
CA THR A 61 6.61 -4.19 -12.09
C THR A 61 7.09 -3.16 -13.10
N MET A 62 7.93 -2.21 -12.69
CA MET A 62 8.40 -1.09 -13.53
C MET A 62 9.84 -1.28 -14.02
N ASN A 63 10.47 -2.40 -13.68
CA ASN A 63 11.83 -2.77 -14.08
C ASN A 63 11.85 -3.56 -15.40
#